data_AF-A0A7S2AL77-F1
#
_entry.id   AF-A0A7S2AL77-F1
#
_cell.length_a   1.000
_cell.length_b   1.000
_cell.length_c   1.000
_cell.angle_alpha   90.00
_cell.angle_beta   90.00
_cell.angle_gamma   90.00
#
_symmetry.space_group_name_H-M   'P 1'
#
loop_
_entity.id
_entity.type
_entity.pdbx_description
1 polymer ?
#
loop_
_entity_poly.entity_id
_entity_poly.type
_entity_poly.pdbx_seq_one_letter_code
_entity_poly.pdbx_strand_id
1 'polypeptide(L)'
;YWRGEYSMVLTKAAILHRDYLHLYTHTMPQAIRDYVDRHMNCEDVAMQFLVSNSSGLPPVFVRGTLTDLGTLGGISTKPSHMMTRSDCLDGISSFYTTTDEQQTFPLVLSHTVVNKANSWLSNQPVTWWEYVASDLPIPIFVQVTLVLFVIASPLWLIFFLCRRQCGFRSPLSKRQNPSRSKSLENLR
;
A
#
# COMPACT_ATOMS: atom_id res chain seq x y z
N TYR A 1 23.30 19.82 -11.06
CA TYR A 1 23.99 18.55 -11.29
C TYR A 1 23.42 17.49 -10.36
N TRP A 2 22.55 16.63 -10.87
CA TRP A 2 22.09 15.39 -10.24
C TRP A 2 22.21 14.32 -11.32
N ARG A 3 23.03 13.28 -11.09
CA ARG A 3 23.30 12.24 -12.09
C ARG A 3 22.26 11.10 -12.07
N GLY A 4 21.22 11.22 -11.25
CA GLY A 4 20.23 10.16 -11.08
C GLY A 4 20.66 9.01 -10.17
N GLU A 5 21.84 9.13 -9.57
CA GLU A 5 22.47 8.09 -8.74
C GLU A 5 22.25 8.37 -7.26
N TYR A 6 21.80 7.35 -6.52
CA TYR A 6 21.63 7.41 -5.07
C TYR A 6 21.71 6.00 -4.46
N SER A 7 22.21 5.89 -3.23
CA SER A 7 22.29 4.61 -2.50
C SER A 7 21.48 4.63 -1.20
N MET A 8 20.80 5.73 -0.91
CA MET A 8 20.01 5.90 0.32
C MET A 8 18.74 6.72 0.06
N VAL A 9 17.67 6.41 0.80
CA VAL A 9 16.45 7.23 0.90
C VAL A 9 16.18 7.53 2.37
N LEU A 10 15.94 8.80 2.70
CA LEU A 10 15.74 9.24 4.09
C LEU A 10 14.42 8.69 4.64
N THR A 11 14.48 8.11 5.85
CA THR A 11 13.33 7.48 6.52
C THR A 11 12.20 8.47 6.85
N LYS A 12 12.51 9.77 6.98
CA LYS A 12 11.53 10.84 7.23
C LYS A 12 10.37 10.87 6.23
N ALA A 13 10.62 10.46 4.98
CA ALA A 13 9.62 10.41 3.93
C ALA A 13 9.74 9.13 3.11
N ALA A 14 9.80 7.99 3.80
CA ALA A 14 9.88 6.67 3.20
C ALA A 14 8.73 5.77 3.63
N ILE A 15 8.38 4.82 2.76
CA ILE A 15 7.56 3.67 3.11
C ILE A 15 8.51 2.47 3.20
N LEU A 16 8.48 1.76 4.32
CA LEU A 16 9.30 0.58 4.57
C LEU A 16 8.46 -0.55 5.14
N HIS A 17 8.90 -1.78 4.89
CA HIS A 17 8.26 -2.96 5.49
C HIS A 17 8.46 -2.94 7.01
N ARG A 18 7.41 -3.26 7.78
CA ARG A 18 7.45 -3.29 9.25
C ARG A 18 8.58 -4.17 9.79
N ASP A 19 8.89 -5.26 9.10
CA ASP A 19 9.91 -6.20 9.56
C ASP A 19 11.31 -5.57 9.63
N TYR A 20 11.59 -4.53 8.84
CA TYR A 20 12.85 -3.79 8.97
C TYR A 20 12.93 -3.00 10.28
N LEU A 21 11.81 -2.50 10.81
CA LEU A 21 11.77 -1.89 12.15
C LEU A 21 12.02 -2.95 13.24
N HIS A 22 11.47 -4.16 13.04
CA HIS A 22 11.73 -5.29 13.93
C HIS A 22 13.20 -5.69 13.91
N LEU A 23 13.81 -5.85 12.72
CA LEU A 23 15.23 -6.14 12.54
C LEU A 23 16.11 -5.05 13.15
N TYR A 24 15.74 -3.77 12.99
CA TYR A 24 16.48 -2.68 13.62
C TYR A 24 16.48 -2.81 15.14
N THR A 25 15.34 -3.18 15.72
CA THR A 25 15.19 -3.25 17.17
C THR A 25 15.81 -4.50 17.79
N HIS A 26 15.75 -5.64 17.11
CA HIS A 26 16.06 -6.94 17.71
C HIS A 26 17.30 -7.62 17.10
N THR A 27 17.70 -7.25 15.89
CA THR A 27 18.76 -7.93 15.14
C THR A 27 19.97 -7.03 14.90
N MET A 28 19.78 -5.72 14.74
CA MET A 28 20.88 -4.79 14.56
C MET A 28 21.84 -4.83 15.77
N PRO A 29 23.16 -4.94 15.53
CA PRO A 29 24.16 -4.89 16.59
C PRO A 29 23.92 -3.69 17.52
N GLN A 30 23.93 -3.94 18.83
CA GLN A 30 23.70 -2.91 19.84
C GLN A 30 24.66 -1.72 19.68
N ALA A 31 25.91 -1.98 19.31
CA ALA A 31 26.90 -0.92 19.08
C ALA A 31 26.48 0.12 18.03
N ILE A 32 25.76 -0.30 16.98
CA ILE A 32 25.24 0.61 15.94
C ILE A 32 24.09 1.44 16.52
N ARG A 33 23.18 0.83 17.28
CA ARG A 33 22.08 1.56 17.94
C ARG A 33 22.59 2.56 18.96
N ASP A 34 23.56 2.16 19.80
CA ASP A 34 24.22 3.05 20.75
C ASP A 34 24.95 4.20 20.03
N TYR A 35 25.49 3.95 18.84
CA TYR A 35 26.08 5.02 18.01
C TYR A 35 25.01 6.02 17.57
N VAL A 36 23.88 5.57 17.04
CA VAL A 36 22.74 6.44 16.65
C VAL A 36 22.23 7.24 17.85
N ASP A 37 21.99 6.59 18.99
CA ASP A 37 21.45 7.23 20.20
C ASP A 37 22.38 8.32 20.76
N ARG A 38 23.69 8.08 20.74
CA ARG A 38 24.68 9.09 21.20
C ARG A 38 24.76 10.31 20.30
N HIS A 39 24.59 10.13 18.99
CA HIS A 39 24.71 11.23 18.02
C HIS A 39 23.38 11.96 17.79
N MET A 40 22.25 11.37 18.22
CA MET A 40 20.90 11.90 17.97
C MET A 40 20.68 12.23 16.48
N ASN A 41 21.23 11.37 15.61
CA ASN A 41 21.27 11.47 14.15
C ASN A 41 21.67 10.07 13.62
N CYS A 42 21.84 9.93 12.31
CA CYS A 42 22.30 8.72 11.64
C CYS A 42 21.30 7.55 11.62
N GLU A 43 20.07 7.73 12.13
CA GLU A 43 19.06 6.67 12.17
C GLU A 43 18.63 6.23 10.76
N ASP A 44 18.58 7.18 9.83
CA ASP A 44 18.30 6.97 8.42
C ASP A 44 19.43 6.20 7.72
N VAL A 45 20.69 6.54 8.01
CA VAL A 45 21.88 5.83 7.53
C VAL A 45 21.90 4.40 8.07
N ALA A 46 21.72 4.21 9.38
CA ALA A 46 21.71 2.89 10.00
C ALA A 46 20.59 2.00 9.44
N MET A 47 19.39 2.55 9.28
CA MET A 47 18.27 1.85 8.64
C MET A 47 18.60 1.44 7.20
N GLN A 48 19.24 2.31 6.42
CA GLN A 48 19.59 1.97 5.04
C GLN A 48 20.66 0.86 4.97
N PHE A 49 21.68 0.90 5.82
CA PHE A 49 22.68 -0.17 5.91
C PHE A 49 22.02 -1.51 6.26
N LEU A 50 21.12 -1.53 7.24
CA LEU A 50 20.39 -2.74 7.62
C LEU A 50 19.56 -3.31 6.48
N VAL A 51 18.77 -2.47 5.82
CA VAL A 51 17.88 -2.90 4.72
C VAL A 51 18.70 -3.41 3.54
N SER A 52 19.75 -2.69 3.14
CA SER A 52 20.58 -3.10 2.00
C SER A 52 21.41 -4.34 2.33
N ASN A 53 21.92 -4.50 3.57
CA ASN A 53 22.61 -5.72 3.99
C ASN A 53 21.70 -6.95 4.02
N SER A 54 20.45 -6.78 4.48
CA SER A 54 19.51 -7.90 4.60
C SER A 54 18.84 -8.29 3.29
N SER A 55 18.58 -7.33 2.40
CA SER A 55 17.92 -7.59 1.11
C SER A 55 18.89 -7.76 -0.06
N GLY A 56 20.09 -7.20 0.01
CA GLY A 56 20.99 -7.07 -1.13
C GLY A 56 20.47 -6.16 -2.26
N LEU A 57 19.41 -5.38 -2.00
CA LEU A 57 18.73 -4.57 -3.00
C LEU A 57 18.95 -3.06 -2.80
N PRO A 58 18.96 -2.28 -3.90
CA PRO A 58 19.03 -0.82 -3.83
C PRO A 58 17.68 -0.19 -3.45
N PRO A 59 17.67 1.03 -2.87
CA PRO A 59 16.44 1.75 -2.59
C PRO A 59 15.75 2.28 -3.86
N VAL A 60 14.45 2.55 -3.78
CA VAL A 60 13.64 3.12 -4.87
C VAL A 60 13.24 4.56 -4.54
N PHE A 61 13.54 5.50 -5.43
CA PHE A 61 13.17 6.89 -5.27
C PHE A 61 11.86 7.18 -6.00
N VAL A 62 10.84 7.57 -5.25
CA VAL A 62 9.54 7.99 -5.80
C VAL A 62 9.48 9.52 -5.81
N ARG A 63 9.34 10.10 -7.00
CA ARG A 63 9.20 11.54 -7.17
C ARG A 63 7.80 11.97 -6.75
N GLY A 64 7.72 12.75 -5.68
CA GLY A 64 6.48 13.30 -5.15
C GLY A 64 6.67 14.69 -4.56
N THR A 65 5.55 15.34 -4.24
CA THR A 65 5.54 16.61 -3.51
C THR A 65 5.38 16.31 -2.03
N LEU A 66 6.33 16.79 -1.22
CA LEU A 66 6.32 16.65 0.23
C LEU A 66 6.43 18.03 0.87
N THR A 67 5.64 18.27 1.90
CA THR A 67 5.73 19.49 2.71
C THR A 67 6.25 19.10 4.09
N ASP A 68 7.45 19.58 4.43
CA ASP A 68 8.04 19.36 5.74
C ASP A 68 7.63 20.47 6.71
N LEU A 69 6.80 20.12 7.68
CA LEU A 69 6.31 21.04 8.70
C LEU A 69 7.33 21.29 9.83
N GLY A 70 8.44 20.54 9.87
CA GLY A 70 9.45 20.58 10.93
C GLY A 70 10.72 21.39 10.59
N THR A 71 10.61 22.43 9.79
CA THR A 71 11.77 23.18 9.24
C THR A 71 12.31 24.28 10.15
N LEU A 72 11.60 24.67 11.21
CA LEU A 72 12.07 25.67 12.17
C LEU A 72 12.97 25.01 13.23
N GLY A 73 14.28 25.22 13.12
CA GLY A 73 15.27 24.75 14.11
C GLY A 73 15.67 23.27 14.00
N GLY A 74 15.39 22.63 12.85
CA GLY A 74 15.77 21.23 12.62
C GLY A 74 17.29 21.02 12.57
N ILE A 75 17.75 19.79 12.86
CA ILE A 75 19.17 19.41 12.86
C ILE A 75 19.84 19.71 11.49
N SER A 76 19.06 19.65 10.41
CA SER A 76 19.49 19.97 9.04
C SER A 76 19.86 21.44 8.79
N THR A 77 19.49 22.34 9.71
CA THR A 77 19.81 23.78 9.61
C THR A 77 21.17 24.14 10.20
N LYS A 78 21.84 23.20 10.89
CA LYS A 78 23.14 23.43 11.51
C LYS A 78 24.26 23.44 10.44
N PRO A 79 25.27 24.34 10.53
CA PRO A 79 26.36 24.41 9.55
C PRO A 79 27.18 23.11 9.42
N SER A 80 27.31 22.35 10.50
CA SER A 80 28.06 21.09 10.54
C SER A 80 27.23 19.88 10.11
N HIS A 81 25.95 20.03 9.76
CA HIS A 81 25.03 18.91 9.54
C HIS A 81 25.56 17.90 8.51
N MET A 82 26.08 18.40 7.38
CA MET A 82 26.62 17.52 6.33
C MET A 82 27.89 16.78 6.78
N MET A 83 28.74 17.42 7.59
CA MET A 83 29.94 16.78 8.15
C MET A 83 29.53 15.67 9.13
N THR A 84 28.59 15.95 10.04
CA THR A 84 28.04 14.93 10.93
C THR A 84 27.44 13.75 10.15
N ARG A 85 26.80 14.01 9.00
CA ARG A 85 26.25 12.94 8.15
C ARG A 85 27.32 12.10 7.46
N SER A 86 28.45 12.70 7.10
CA SER A 86 29.63 11.94 6.64
C SER A 86 30.21 11.10 7.77
N ASP A 87 30.34 11.66 8.98
CA ASP A 87 30.83 10.93 10.16
C ASP A 87 29.94 9.72 10.48
N CYS A 88 28.61 9.86 10.33
CA CYS A 88 27.67 8.75 10.45
C CYS A 88 27.98 7.61 9.47
N LEU A 89 28.27 7.94 8.21
CA LEU A 89 28.57 6.94 7.17
C LEU A 89 29.86 6.19 7.51
N ASP A 90 30.91 6.92 7.85
CA ASP A 90 32.21 6.34 8.19
C ASP A 90 32.11 5.49 9.47
N GLY A 91 31.48 6.02 10.51
CA GLY A 91 31.25 5.35 11.78
C GLY A 91 30.45 4.07 11.63
N ILE A 92 29.30 4.12 10.94
CA ILE A 92 28.44 2.95 10.74
C ILE A 92 29.14 1.91 9.84
N SER A 93 29.83 2.34 8.78
CA SER A 93 30.53 1.43 7.88
C SER A 93 31.57 0.58 8.61
N SER A 94 32.24 1.15 9.60
CA SER A 94 33.27 0.45 10.38
C SER A 94 32.73 -0.82 11.05
N PHE A 95 31.48 -0.81 11.52
CA PHE A 95 30.86 -1.98 12.17
C PHE A 95 30.56 -3.13 11.20
N TYR A 96 30.37 -2.84 9.91
CA TYR A 96 30.13 -3.86 8.88
C TYR A 96 31.43 -4.39 8.28
N THR A 97 32.51 -3.60 8.30
CA THR A 97 33.81 -4.02 7.75
C THR A 97 34.56 -5.03 8.62
N THR A 98 34.20 -5.18 9.90
CA THR A 98 34.91 -6.05 10.85
C THR A 98 34.39 -7.49 10.90
N THR A 99 33.23 -7.78 10.30
CA THR A 99 32.49 -9.02 10.58
C THR A 99 32.56 -10.09 9.48
N ASP A 100 33.06 -9.79 8.28
CA ASP A 100 33.13 -10.77 7.19
C ASP A 100 34.49 -10.74 6.48
N GLU A 101 35.01 -11.93 6.15
CA GLU A 101 36.21 -12.18 5.35
C GLU A 101 36.06 -11.70 3.87
N GLN A 102 34.93 -11.07 3.57
CA GLN A 102 34.61 -10.42 2.31
C GLN A 102 34.05 -9.04 2.61
N GLN A 103 34.95 -8.05 2.63
CA GLN A 103 34.64 -6.64 2.90
C GLN A 103 33.57 -6.13 1.92
N THR A 104 32.31 -6.10 2.34
CA THR A 104 31.21 -5.60 1.51
C THR A 104 30.56 -4.40 2.20
N PHE A 105 30.69 -3.24 1.56
CA PHE A 105 29.95 -2.05 1.95
C PHE A 105 28.48 -2.27 1.58
N PRO A 106 27.53 -2.32 2.55
CA PRO A 106 26.19 -2.82 2.26
C PRO A 106 25.36 -1.96 1.31
N LEU A 107 25.69 -0.67 1.16
CA LEU A 107 24.89 0.23 0.34
C LEU A 107 25.02 -0.08 -1.15
N VAL A 108 23.88 -0.36 -1.79
CA VAL A 108 23.80 -0.64 -3.23
C VAL A 108 23.34 0.62 -3.96
N LEU A 109 24.04 0.98 -5.04
CA LEU A 109 23.70 2.14 -5.87
C LEU A 109 22.41 1.87 -6.68
N SER A 110 21.56 2.88 -6.77
CA SER A 110 20.30 2.86 -7.51
C SER A 110 20.23 3.99 -8.53
N HIS A 111 19.54 3.73 -9.63
CA HIS A 111 19.16 4.70 -10.65
C HIS A 111 17.63 4.76 -10.85
N THR A 112 16.87 4.00 -10.06
CA THR A 112 15.44 3.79 -10.29
C THR A 112 14.61 4.95 -9.77
N VAL A 113 13.96 5.67 -10.67
CA VAL A 113 13.12 6.81 -10.32
C VAL A 113 11.69 6.55 -10.77
N VAL A 114 10.79 6.42 -9.80
CA VAL A 114 9.35 6.27 -10.05
C VAL A 114 8.71 7.65 -10.10
N ASN A 115 7.99 7.95 -11.17
CA ASN A 115 7.31 9.23 -11.34
C ASN A 115 5.84 9.14 -10.93
N LYS A 116 5.24 10.28 -10.62
CA LYS A 116 3.78 10.39 -10.46
C LYS A 116 3.11 9.88 -11.73
N ALA A 117 2.07 9.06 -11.56
CA ALA A 117 1.18 8.70 -12.65
C ALA A 117 0.52 9.98 -13.21
N ASN A 118 0.89 10.32 -14.43
CA ASN A 118 0.53 11.55 -15.14
C ASN A 118 -0.56 11.31 -16.20
N SER A 119 -0.94 10.05 -16.45
CA SER A 119 -2.07 9.67 -17.30
C SER A 119 -2.53 8.23 -17.03
N TRP A 120 -3.83 7.99 -17.21
CA TRP A 120 -4.43 6.65 -17.17
C TRP A 120 -3.91 5.72 -18.27
N LEU A 121 -3.40 6.27 -19.37
CA LEU A 121 -2.80 5.51 -20.48
C LEU A 121 -1.39 5.02 -20.18
N SER A 122 -0.67 5.68 -19.26
CA SER A 122 0.73 5.36 -18.98
C SER A 122 0.93 4.52 -17.72
N ASN A 123 -0.07 4.42 -16.83
CA ASN A 123 0.01 3.65 -15.59
C ASN A 123 -1.32 2.93 -15.34
N GLN A 124 -1.54 1.83 -16.05
CA GLN A 124 -2.72 1.00 -15.80
C GLN A 124 -2.51 0.21 -14.50
N PRO A 125 -3.44 0.26 -13.53
CA PRO A 125 -3.47 -0.76 -12.49
C PRO A 125 -3.61 -2.13 -13.15
N VAL A 126 -3.07 -3.18 -12.53
CA VAL A 126 -3.15 -4.54 -13.08
C VAL A 126 -4.61 -5.01 -13.25
N THR A 127 -5.55 -4.29 -12.63
CA THR A 127 -6.97 -4.62 -12.62
C THR A 127 -7.91 -3.38 -12.67
N TRP A 128 -9.09 -3.50 -13.32
CA TRP A 128 -10.20 -2.50 -13.31
C TRP A 128 -10.76 -2.20 -11.90
N TRP A 129 -10.50 -3.06 -10.91
CA TRP A 129 -11.09 -2.99 -9.57
C TRP A 129 -10.19 -2.18 -8.64
N GLU A 130 -8.87 -2.23 -8.83
CA GLU A 130 -7.92 -1.26 -8.27
C GLU A 130 -8.20 0.17 -8.76
N TYR A 131 -8.56 0.33 -10.05
CA TYR A 131 -8.94 1.63 -10.63
C TYR A 131 -10.16 2.28 -9.95
N VAL A 132 -11.22 1.49 -9.71
CA VAL A 132 -12.44 2.01 -9.05
C VAL A 132 -12.14 2.47 -7.63
N ALA A 133 -11.24 1.78 -6.93
CA ALA A 133 -10.87 2.10 -5.55
C ALA A 133 -9.93 3.31 -5.42
N SER A 134 -9.07 3.58 -6.42
CA SER A 134 -8.00 4.61 -6.31
C SER A 134 -8.40 6.01 -6.77
N ASP A 135 -9.25 6.15 -7.80
CA ASP A 135 -9.36 7.43 -8.53
C ASP A 135 -10.76 8.04 -8.62
N LEU A 136 -11.81 7.38 -8.09
CA LEU A 136 -13.15 7.96 -8.03
C LEU A 136 -13.36 8.72 -6.71
N PRO A 137 -13.62 10.04 -6.73
CA PRO A 137 -13.87 10.86 -5.54
C PRO A 137 -15.31 10.66 -5.03
N ILE A 138 -15.73 9.39 -4.92
CA ILE A 138 -17.09 8.99 -4.57
C ILE A 138 -16.98 7.94 -3.47
N PRO A 139 -17.80 7.99 -2.40
CA PRO A 139 -17.70 7.04 -1.29
C PRO A 139 -17.78 5.58 -1.73
N ILE A 140 -17.05 4.70 -1.04
CA ILE A 140 -16.94 3.25 -1.34
C ILE A 140 -18.32 2.59 -1.53
N PHE A 141 -19.32 2.97 -0.72
CA PHE A 141 -20.67 2.42 -0.85
C PHE A 141 -21.33 2.75 -2.19
N VAL A 142 -21.07 3.93 -2.77
CA VAL A 142 -21.58 4.32 -4.10
C VAL A 142 -20.88 3.52 -5.19
N GLN A 143 -19.57 3.30 -5.04
CA GLN A 143 -18.79 2.47 -5.96
C GLN A 143 -19.33 1.03 -6.00
N VAL A 144 -19.60 0.44 -4.82
CA VAL A 144 -20.21 -0.90 -4.70
C VAL A 144 -21.58 -0.94 -5.35
N THR A 145 -22.41 0.07 -5.10
CA THR A 145 -23.76 0.14 -5.69
C THR A 145 -23.69 0.23 -7.23
N LEU A 146 -22.79 1.05 -7.78
CA LEU A 146 -22.60 1.17 -9.24
C LEU A 146 -22.15 -0.15 -9.88
N VAL A 147 -21.21 -0.86 -9.27
CA VAL A 147 -20.76 -2.18 -9.74
C VAL A 147 -21.91 -3.18 -9.72
N LEU A 148 -22.69 -3.21 -8.64
CA LEU A 148 -23.87 -4.08 -8.55
C LEU A 148 -24.92 -3.72 -9.60
N PHE A 149 -25.15 -2.44 -9.90
CA PHE A 149 -26.07 -2.02 -10.96
C PHE A 149 -25.57 -2.41 -12.35
N VAL A 150 -24.28 -2.23 -12.64
CA VAL A 150 -23.69 -2.58 -13.96
C VAL A 150 -23.71 -4.10 -14.19
N ILE A 151 -23.50 -4.90 -13.15
CA ILE A 151 -23.55 -6.38 -13.25
C ILE A 151 -24.99 -6.90 -13.25
N ALA A 152 -25.90 -6.30 -12.48
CA ALA A 152 -27.29 -6.75 -12.38
C ALA A 152 -28.15 -6.32 -13.59
N SER A 153 -27.83 -5.20 -14.25
CA SER A 153 -28.58 -4.69 -15.40
C SER A 153 -28.65 -5.65 -16.60
N PRO A 154 -27.55 -6.29 -17.06
CA PRO A 154 -27.63 -7.25 -18.17
C PRO A 154 -28.38 -8.53 -17.78
N LEU A 155 -28.25 -9.00 -16.53
CA LEU A 155 -29.01 -10.19 -16.05
C LEU A 155 -30.51 -9.91 -15.98
N TRP A 156 -30.91 -8.71 -15.57
CA TRP A 156 -32.32 -8.30 -15.54
C TRP A 156 -32.89 -8.13 -16.94
N LEU A 157 -32.13 -7.55 -17.89
CA LEU A 157 -32.54 -7.44 -19.28
C LEU A 157 -32.69 -8.81 -19.95
N ILE A 158 -31.74 -9.74 -19.71
CA ILE A 158 -31.83 -11.11 -20.23
C ILE A 158 -33.06 -11.81 -19.66
N PHE A 159 -33.31 -11.69 -18.35
CA PHE A 159 -34.50 -12.25 -17.73
C PHE A 159 -35.80 -11.67 -18.31
N PHE A 160 -35.86 -10.36 -18.54
CA PHE A 160 -37.03 -9.68 -19.11
C PHE A 160 -37.27 -10.02 -20.59
N LEU A 161 -36.20 -10.12 -21.38
CA LEU A 161 -36.26 -10.52 -22.79
C LEU A 161 -36.65 -12.00 -22.93
N CYS A 162 -36.09 -12.88 -22.08
CA CYS A 162 -36.47 -14.29 -22.02
C CYS A 162 -37.95 -14.47 -21.63
N ARG A 163 -38.45 -13.66 -20.67
CA ARG A 163 -39.88 -13.64 -20.32
C ARG A 163 -40.81 -13.19 -21.45
N ARG A 164 -40.34 -12.34 -22.38
CA ARG A 164 -41.13 -11.88 -23.52
C ARG A 164 -41.13 -12.85 -24.70
N GLN A 165 -40.06 -13.65 -24.88
CA GLN A 165 -39.99 -14.65 -25.95
C GLN A 165 -40.63 -15.99 -25.58
N CYS A 166 -40.63 -16.38 -24.31
CA CYS A 166 -41.38 -17.53 -23.83
C CYS A 166 -42.83 -17.12 -23.52
N GLY A 167 -43.69 -17.08 -24.54
CA GLY A 167 -45.12 -16.84 -24.40
C GLY A 167 -45.81 -17.91 -23.55
N PHE A 168 -45.81 -17.75 -22.22
CA PHE A 168 -46.54 -18.63 -21.31
C PHE A 168 -47.99 -18.12 -21.20
N ARG A 169 -48.88 -18.73 -21.99
CA ARG A 169 -50.33 -18.62 -21.80
C ARG A 169 -50.70 -19.34 -20.51
N SER A 170 -51.11 -18.62 -19.48
CA SER A 170 -51.75 -19.20 -18.30
C SER A 170 -53.16 -19.71 -18.67
N PRO A 171 -53.51 -20.99 -18.43
CA PRO A 171 -54.89 -21.44 -18.61
C PRO A 171 -55.72 -21.07 -17.37
N LEU A 172 -56.67 -20.16 -17.57
CA LEU A 172 -57.81 -19.95 -16.68
C LEU A 172 -58.70 -21.21 -16.69
N SER A 173 -58.85 -21.87 -15.55
CA SER A 173 -59.98 -22.78 -15.30
C SER A 173 -60.87 -22.20 -14.20
N LYS A 174 -62.09 -21.83 -14.60
CA LYS A 174 -63.22 -21.39 -13.76
C LYS A 174 -64.10 -22.60 -13.39
N ARG A 175 -64.86 -22.42 -12.29
CA ARG A 175 -66.16 -23.05 -11.86
C ARG A 175 -66.05 -24.12 -10.75
N GLN A 176 -66.48 -23.80 -9.52
CA GLN A 176 -67.84 -23.85 -8.89
C GLN A 176 -68.09 -25.20 -8.16
N ASN A 177 -68.02 -25.24 -6.81
CA ASN A 177 -69.12 -25.18 -5.78
C ASN A 177 -69.73 -26.59 -5.49
N PRO A 178 -70.50 -26.90 -4.40
CA PRO A 178 -70.82 -26.21 -3.13
C PRO A 178 -70.87 -27.10 -1.84
N SER A 179 -71.04 -26.45 -0.66
CA SER A 179 -71.71 -26.88 0.61
C SER A 179 -71.47 -28.25 1.28
N ARG A 180 -71.18 -28.26 2.61
CA ARG A 180 -72.09 -28.79 3.67
C ARG A 180 -71.55 -28.51 5.10
N SER A 181 -72.45 -28.16 6.01
CA SER A 181 -72.20 -27.78 7.42
C SER A 181 -72.31 -28.94 8.43
N LYS A 182 -72.01 -28.61 9.70
CA LYS A 182 -72.21 -29.31 11.00
C LYS A 182 -70.93 -30.00 11.53
N SER A 183 -70.52 -29.90 12.80
CA SER A 183 -71.13 -29.38 14.04
C SER A 183 -70.04 -29.02 15.06
N LEU A 184 -70.26 -27.97 15.84
CA LEU A 184 -69.65 -27.75 17.15
C LEU A 184 -70.31 -28.70 18.18
N GLU A 185 -69.55 -29.32 19.08
CA GLU A 185 -69.66 -29.22 20.56
C GLU A 185 -68.95 -30.36 21.32
N ASN A 186 -68.12 -29.93 22.29
CA ASN A 186 -67.85 -30.48 23.63
C ASN A 186 -67.16 -31.84 23.85
N LEU A 187 -65.94 -31.73 24.37
CA LEU A 187 -65.32 -32.42 25.53
C LEU A 187 -63.95 -31.71 25.70
N ARG A 188 -63.63 -30.87 26.69
CA ARG A 188 -64.11 -30.65 28.05
C ARG A 188 -63.67 -29.25 28.50
#